data_AF-A0A3B9I4Y5-F1
#
_entry.id   AF-A0A3B9I4Y5-F1
#
_cell.length_a   1.000
_cell.length_b   1.000
_cell.length_c   1.000
_cell.angle_alpha   90.00
_cell.angle_beta   90.00
_cell.angle_gamma   90.00
#
_symmetry.space_group_name_H-M   'P 1'
#
loop_
_entity.id
_entity.type
_entity.pdbx_description
1 polymer ?
#
loop_
_entity_poly.entity_id
_entity_poly.type
_entity_poly.pdbx_seq_one_letter_code
_entity_poly.pdbx_strand_id
1 'polypeptide(L)'
;MNFDYIVVQAGGRGSRLEKQTRNKPKAMCTVDNFPIIFHLFNRFPDKRFIIIADYKADVLESYLETFAKVRYLVVRADGEGNCSGISDAISFIPESKSFMLIWSDLVLGEEDLFGDLDEGQYVGLSGSFECRWSYKNNHFLEEKSTKYGVAGLFLFEGKEALQEVPDDGEFVEWLQQKDISFKTVWLKGTREFGTLADLKQSKTRVRSFNRLSIEVDRVVKEPVNAKGELLAERELRWYRKVREFGFKNIPGIYQEKPLIMERIQGDNPHHIELSASEKRIVLDRIVEALEQLHSNCHRETDQFSLMEAYYGKTMNRLNQVRHLIPYADEKMIEINGKLCRNIFFFQRDFKKLVSDRLSNTSFTLIHGDNTFSNTLVDSNLNVTFIDPRGYFGYTELYGDIRYDWAKLYYSVYGSYDAYNHGRFDLDMDHGKVTLEVQESGWEELSDYLLERTSAGQEANVQLIHAILWLSLTTYIWENYDAICGAFYRGLYLLNEFWDISTDLKTLHEETI
;
A
#
# COMPACT_ATOMS: atom_id res chain seq x y z
N MET A 1 -3.21 -26.51 22.52
CA MET A 1 -1.83 -26.24 22.99
C MET A 1 -1.61 -24.74 22.99
N ASN A 2 -1.21 -24.15 24.12
CA ASN A 2 -0.96 -22.72 24.22
C ASN A 2 0.53 -22.44 24.07
N PHE A 3 0.92 -21.69 23.04
CA PHE A 3 2.29 -21.22 22.83
C PHE A 3 2.36 -19.70 22.96
N ASP A 4 3.46 -19.17 23.51
CA ASP A 4 3.65 -17.72 23.70
C ASP A 4 4.56 -17.10 22.62
N TYR A 5 5.35 -17.94 21.94
CA TYR A 5 6.40 -17.54 21.01
C TYR A 5 6.14 -18.11 19.61
N ILE A 6 6.46 -17.30 18.60
CA ILE A 6 6.36 -17.68 17.19
C ILE A 6 7.68 -17.33 16.51
N VAL A 7 8.42 -18.35 16.08
CA VAL A 7 9.59 -18.22 15.21
C VAL A 7 9.13 -18.22 13.77
N VAL A 8 9.45 -17.17 13.01
CA VAL A 8 9.06 -17.01 11.61
C VAL A 8 10.32 -17.10 10.75
N GLN A 9 10.39 -18.08 9.87
CA GLN A 9 11.45 -18.16 8.86
C GLN A 9 11.10 -17.22 7.69
N ALA A 10 11.67 -16.01 7.70
CA ALA A 10 11.45 -14.96 6.71
C ALA A 10 12.62 -14.80 5.72
N GLY A 11 13.60 -15.70 5.76
CA GLY A 11 14.78 -15.70 4.89
C GLY A 11 14.57 -16.12 3.42
N GLY A 12 13.34 -16.12 2.92
CA GLY A 12 13.11 -16.53 1.54
C GLY A 12 13.58 -15.47 0.53
N ARG A 13 14.61 -15.74 -0.29
CA ARG A 13 14.88 -14.94 -1.53
C ARG A 13 13.66 -14.86 -2.44
N GLY A 14 12.83 -15.91 -2.44
CA GLY A 14 11.60 -15.97 -3.22
C GLY A 14 11.84 -15.87 -4.73
N SER A 15 12.87 -16.53 -5.27
CA SER A 15 13.24 -16.46 -6.70
C SER A 15 12.08 -16.70 -7.68
N ARG A 16 11.09 -17.52 -7.28
CA ARG A 16 9.85 -17.81 -8.02
C ARG A 16 8.84 -16.64 -8.07
N LEU A 17 9.10 -15.55 -7.36
CA LEU A 17 8.30 -14.33 -7.33
C LEU A 17 8.88 -13.23 -8.24
N GLU A 18 9.96 -13.54 -8.97
CA GLU A 18 10.60 -12.68 -9.96
C GLU A 18 10.85 -11.26 -9.41
N LYS A 19 10.36 -10.23 -10.11
CA LYS A 19 10.57 -8.83 -9.74
C LYS A 19 9.99 -8.44 -8.37
N GLN A 20 9.04 -9.21 -7.81
CA GLN A 20 8.40 -8.86 -6.55
C GLN A 20 9.34 -8.91 -5.34
N THR A 21 10.44 -9.65 -5.44
CA THR A 21 11.47 -9.72 -4.40
C THR A 21 12.76 -8.99 -4.76
N ARG A 22 12.83 -8.29 -5.90
CA ARG A 22 14.04 -7.54 -6.33
C ARG A 22 14.52 -6.56 -5.25
N ASN A 23 13.58 -5.91 -4.56
CA ASN A 23 13.83 -4.81 -3.64
C ASN A 23 13.50 -5.13 -2.18
N LYS A 24 12.86 -6.27 -1.90
CA LYS A 24 12.34 -6.66 -0.58
C LYS A 24 12.30 -8.18 -0.41
N PRO A 25 12.35 -8.70 0.82
CA PRO A 25 12.19 -10.14 1.06
C PRO A 25 10.77 -10.62 0.78
N LYS A 26 10.63 -11.94 0.54
CA LYS A 26 9.35 -12.60 0.25
C LYS A 26 8.27 -12.30 1.30
N ALA A 27 8.64 -12.28 2.57
CA ALA A 27 7.73 -12.01 3.68
C ALA A 27 7.00 -10.65 3.59
N MET A 28 7.53 -9.71 2.80
CA MET A 28 6.98 -8.38 2.56
C MET A 28 6.15 -8.27 1.27
N CYS A 29 6.01 -9.34 0.47
CA CYS A 29 5.11 -9.32 -0.68
C CYS A 29 3.67 -9.09 -0.22
N THR A 30 2.89 -8.33 -0.99
CA THR A 30 1.51 -7.99 -0.64
C THR A 30 0.55 -9.10 -1.06
N VAL A 31 -0.27 -9.56 -0.12
CA VAL A 31 -1.36 -10.53 -0.30
C VAL A 31 -2.60 -10.03 0.44
N ASP A 32 -3.74 -9.96 -0.24
CA ASP A 32 -5.02 -9.54 0.34
C ASP A 32 -4.93 -8.21 1.12
N ASN A 33 -4.18 -7.24 0.57
CA ASN A 33 -3.91 -5.90 1.14
C ASN A 33 -2.98 -5.86 2.36
N PHE A 34 -2.25 -6.93 2.65
CA PHE A 34 -1.25 -6.97 3.72
C PHE A 34 0.05 -7.61 3.24
N PRO A 35 1.22 -7.18 3.72
CA PRO A 35 2.44 -7.98 3.59
C PRO A 35 2.22 -9.38 4.18
N ILE A 36 2.78 -10.44 3.59
CA ILE A 36 2.50 -11.83 4.00
C ILE A 36 2.69 -12.01 5.52
N ILE A 37 3.78 -11.50 6.09
CA ILE A 37 4.08 -11.63 7.52
C ILE A 37 3.02 -10.96 8.43
N PHE A 38 2.34 -9.91 7.95
CA PHE A 38 1.32 -9.21 8.73
C PHE A 38 0.04 -10.05 8.92
N HIS A 39 -0.20 -11.07 8.09
CA HIS A 39 -1.27 -12.03 8.35
C HIS A 39 -1.04 -12.80 9.66
N LEU A 40 0.21 -13.18 9.96
CA LEU A 40 0.55 -13.82 11.23
C LEU A 40 0.42 -12.86 12.41
N PHE A 41 0.84 -11.60 12.25
CA PHE A 41 0.69 -10.58 13.29
C PHE A 41 -0.78 -10.33 13.63
N ASN A 42 -1.65 -10.25 12.62
CA ASN A 42 -3.08 -10.07 12.80
C ASN A 42 -3.75 -11.30 13.41
N ARG A 43 -3.28 -12.52 13.08
CA ARG A 43 -3.80 -13.76 13.65
C ARG A 43 -3.42 -13.94 15.12
N PHE A 44 -2.22 -13.48 15.49
CA PHE A 44 -1.63 -13.68 16.82
C PHE A 44 -1.11 -12.36 17.45
N PRO A 45 -1.97 -11.35 17.66
CA PRO A 45 -1.53 -10.02 18.08
C PRO A 45 -0.88 -9.99 19.47
N ASP A 46 -1.24 -10.93 20.34
CA ASP A 46 -0.75 -11.01 21.72
C ASP A 46 0.53 -11.85 21.89
N LYS A 47 1.01 -12.49 20.82
CA LYS A 47 2.17 -13.39 20.86
C LYS A 47 3.49 -12.62 20.64
N ARG A 48 4.61 -13.26 20.97
CA ARG A 48 5.97 -12.73 20.75
C ARG A 48 6.56 -13.36 19.50
N PHE A 49 7.01 -12.55 18.56
CA PHE A 49 7.59 -13.00 17.30
C PHE A 49 9.12 -12.96 17.34
N ILE A 50 9.77 -13.97 16.76
CA ILE A 50 11.21 -14.00 16.51
C ILE A 50 11.35 -14.27 15.02
N ILE A 51 11.81 -13.27 14.27
CA ILE A 51 11.77 -13.28 12.81
C ILE A 51 13.19 -13.50 12.30
N ILE A 52 13.41 -14.62 11.64
CA ILE A 52 14.69 -14.95 11.03
C ILE A 52 14.73 -14.30 9.64
N ALA A 53 15.75 -13.50 9.36
CA ALA A 53 15.89 -12.74 8.11
C ALA A 53 17.31 -12.90 7.54
N ASP A 54 17.43 -13.09 6.22
CA ASP A 54 18.71 -13.18 5.51
C ASP A 54 18.80 -12.11 4.40
N TYR A 55 18.33 -12.41 3.19
CA TYR A 55 18.10 -11.56 2.05
C TYR A 55 17.33 -10.29 2.41
N LYS A 56 18.02 -9.15 2.29
CA LYS A 56 17.48 -7.81 2.55
C LYS A 56 16.88 -7.68 3.96
N ALA A 57 17.55 -8.26 4.95
CA ALA A 57 17.15 -8.15 6.36
C ALA A 57 17.02 -6.70 6.84
N ASP A 58 17.90 -5.80 6.36
CA ASP A 58 17.85 -4.36 6.62
C ASP A 58 16.54 -3.70 6.16
N VAL A 59 16.04 -4.09 4.98
CA VAL A 59 14.76 -3.63 4.44
C VAL A 59 13.60 -4.14 5.30
N LEU A 60 13.64 -5.41 5.71
CA LEU A 60 12.63 -6.00 6.58
C LEU A 60 12.59 -5.33 7.94
N GLU A 61 13.74 -5.14 8.59
CA GLU A 61 13.86 -4.48 9.88
C GLU A 61 13.25 -3.08 9.84
N SER A 62 13.68 -2.26 8.88
CA SER A 62 13.17 -0.88 8.70
C SER A 62 11.64 -0.86 8.51
N TYR A 63 11.13 -1.79 7.69
CA TYR A 63 9.70 -1.91 7.43
C TYR A 63 8.90 -2.33 8.67
N LEU A 64 9.40 -3.30 9.44
CA LEU A 64 8.78 -3.73 10.68
C LEU A 64 8.81 -2.61 11.74
N GLU A 65 9.92 -1.89 11.87
CA GLU A 65 10.04 -0.76 12.81
C GLU A 65 9.02 0.33 12.53
N THR A 66 8.69 0.54 11.26
CA THR A 66 7.74 1.57 10.84
C THR A 66 6.28 1.14 11.01
N PHE A 67 5.94 -0.12 10.75
CA PHE A 67 4.54 -0.55 10.62
C PHE A 67 4.07 -1.63 11.61
N ALA A 68 4.97 -2.46 12.15
CA ALA A 68 4.59 -3.55 13.03
C ALA A 68 4.16 -3.02 14.41
N LYS A 69 3.07 -3.58 14.94
CA LYS A 69 2.53 -3.24 16.27
C LYS A 69 2.67 -4.37 17.30
N VAL A 70 3.15 -5.53 16.85
CA VAL A 70 3.38 -6.70 17.70
C VAL A 70 4.74 -6.61 18.39
N ARG A 71 4.97 -7.47 19.37
CA ARG A 71 6.29 -7.63 19.99
C ARG A 71 7.13 -8.56 19.14
N TYR A 72 8.23 -8.07 18.59
CA TYR A 72 9.11 -8.89 17.75
C TYR A 72 10.59 -8.68 18.07
N LEU A 73 11.40 -9.67 17.70
CA LEU A 73 12.85 -9.60 17.55
C LEU A 73 13.20 -10.03 16.12
N VAL A 74 14.27 -9.47 15.55
CA VAL A 74 14.83 -9.93 14.27
C VAL A 74 16.17 -10.60 14.52
N VAL A 75 16.35 -11.76 13.91
CA VAL A 75 17.60 -12.54 13.92
C VAL A 75 18.12 -12.54 12.51
N ARG A 76 19.31 -11.97 12.30
CA ARG A 76 19.99 -12.01 11.01
C ARG A 76 20.71 -13.34 10.87
N ALA A 77 20.42 -14.04 9.78
CA ALA A 77 21.01 -15.33 9.50
C ALA A 77 21.88 -15.23 8.24
N ASP A 78 23.09 -15.79 8.31
CA ASP A 78 24.07 -15.74 7.22
C ASP A 78 24.16 -17.06 6.43
N GLY A 79 23.59 -18.16 6.97
CA GLY A 79 23.58 -19.48 6.35
C GLY A 79 22.50 -19.64 5.27
N GLU A 80 22.57 -20.73 4.52
CA GLU A 80 21.64 -21.09 3.45
C GLU A 80 20.59 -22.11 3.88
N GLY A 81 19.35 -21.92 3.41
CA GLY A 81 18.25 -22.86 3.63
C GLY A 81 17.47 -22.60 4.92
N ASN A 82 16.45 -23.43 5.16
CA ASN A 82 15.46 -23.16 6.21
C ASN A 82 15.98 -23.45 7.64
N CYS A 83 17.11 -24.16 7.79
CA CYS A 83 17.78 -24.33 9.08
C CYS A 83 18.44 -23.03 9.58
N SER A 84 18.90 -22.19 8.66
CA SER A 84 19.65 -20.97 8.96
C SER A 84 18.93 -20.07 9.95
N GLY A 85 19.63 -19.67 11.00
CA GLY A 85 19.15 -18.78 12.07
C GLY A 85 18.18 -19.41 13.08
N ILE A 86 17.80 -20.69 12.94
CA ILE A 86 16.88 -21.34 13.91
C ILE A 86 17.53 -21.42 15.30
N SER A 87 18.80 -21.84 15.37
CA SER A 87 19.53 -21.97 16.65
C SER A 87 19.59 -20.65 17.41
N ASP A 88 19.92 -19.56 16.70
CA ASP A 88 19.93 -18.21 17.26
C ASP A 88 18.52 -17.76 17.68
N ALA A 89 17.50 -18.02 16.86
CA ALA A 89 16.13 -17.67 17.18
C ALA A 89 15.61 -18.36 18.43
N ILE A 90 15.83 -19.67 18.59
CA ILE A 90 15.35 -20.41 19.76
C ILE A 90 16.12 -20.04 21.03
N SER A 91 17.31 -19.44 20.93
CA SER A 91 18.06 -18.96 22.10
C SER A 91 17.31 -17.89 22.90
N PHE A 92 16.45 -17.11 22.25
CA PHE A 92 15.59 -16.09 22.86
C PHE A 92 14.33 -16.67 23.52
N ILE A 93 14.07 -17.97 23.35
CA ILE A 93 12.93 -18.66 23.95
C ILE A 93 13.36 -19.18 25.34
N PRO A 94 12.60 -18.88 26.41
CA PRO A 94 12.87 -19.45 27.73
C PRO A 94 12.77 -20.98 27.73
N GLU A 95 13.49 -21.64 28.64
CA GLU A 95 13.37 -23.09 28.83
C GLU A 95 11.92 -23.52 29.09
N SER A 96 11.55 -24.72 28.61
CA SER A 96 10.22 -25.31 28.81
C SER A 96 9.04 -24.43 28.33
N LYS A 97 9.29 -23.53 27.35
CA LYS A 97 8.24 -22.74 26.70
C LYS A 97 7.93 -23.28 25.32
N SER A 98 6.66 -23.57 25.10
CA SER A 98 6.15 -23.98 23.81
C SER A 98 6.16 -22.83 22.81
N PHE A 99 6.49 -23.16 21.56
CA PHE A 99 6.57 -22.20 20.47
C PHE A 99 6.13 -22.82 19.14
N MET A 100 5.73 -21.94 18.23
CA MET A 100 5.47 -22.28 16.83
C MET A 100 6.67 -21.89 15.97
N LEU A 101 7.14 -22.78 15.11
CA LEU A 101 8.05 -22.47 14.01
C LEU A 101 7.24 -22.50 12.72
N ILE A 102 7.28 -21.42 11.94
CA ILE A 102 6.49 -21.29 10.73
C ILE A 102 7.27 -20.61 9.60
N TRP A 103 7.08 -21.07 8.36
CA TRP A 103 7.59 -20.38 7.18
C TRP A 103 6.74 -19.16 6.84
N SER A 104 7.40 -18.07 6.46
CA SER A 104 6.77 -16.76 6.23
C SER A 104 5.82 -16.72 5.03
N ASP A 105 5.76 -17.76 4.21
CA ASP A 105 4.91 -17.83 3.02
C ASP A 105 3.56 -18.48 3.24
N LEU A 106 3.29 -18.92 4.47
CA LEU A 106 2.01 -19.49 4.88
C LEU A 106 1.08 -18.41 5.44
N VAL A 107 -0.10 -18.28 4.82
CA VAL A 107 -1.22 -17.51 5.36
C VAL A 107 -2.24 -18.50 5.93
N LEU A 108 -2.31 -18.57 7.26
CA LEU A 108 -3.18 -19.51 7.97
C LEU A 108 -4.67 -19.12 7.82
N GLY A 109 -5.54 -20.14 7.79
CA GLY A 109 -6.99 -19.95 7.81
C GLY A 109 -7.53 -19.35 9.12
N GLU A 110 -8.82 -18.97 9.11
CA GLU A 110 -9.50 -18.38 10.28
C GLU A 110 -9.90 -19.43 11.34
N GLU A 111 -9.94 -20.72 10.98
CA GLU A 111 -10.29 -21.81 11.90
C GLU A 111 -9.32 -21.86 13.09
N ASP A 112 -9.82 -22.26 14.26
CA ASP A 112 -8.96 -22.57 15.39
C ASP A 112 -8.26 -23.91 15.14
N LEU A 113 -6.97 -23.83 14.82
CA LEU A 113 -6.14 -24.99 14.51
C LEU A 113 -5.48 -25.60 15.76
N PHE A 114 -5.43 -24.85 16.86
CA PHE A 114 -4.52 -25.14 17.97
C PHE A 114 -5.20 -25.26 19.33
N GLY A 115 -6.43 -24.76 19.50
CA GLY A 115 -7.17 -24.75 20.76
C GLY A 115 -7.27 -26.12 21.42
N ASP A 116 -7.66 -27.14 20.65
CA ASP A 116 -7.92 -28.50 21.14
C ASP A 116 -6.70 -29.44 21.15
N LEU A 117 -5.50 -28.93 20.84
CA LEU A 117 -4.30 -29.77 20.81
C LEU A 117 -3.81 -30.08 22.23
N ASP A 118 -3.65 -31.36 22.56
CA ASP A 118 -2.96 -31.80 23.78
C ASP A 118 -1.47 -31.46 23.73
N GLU A 119 -0.79 -31.60 24.87
CA GLU A 119 0.67 -31.57 24.98
C GLU A 119 1.32 -32.55 23.97
N GLY A 120 2.42 -32.11 23.36
CA GLY A 120 3.22 -32.82 22.39
C GLY A 120 3.77 -31.90 21.29
N GLN A 121 4.61 -32.48 20.43
CA GLN A 121 5.10 -31.82 19.24
C GLN A 121 4.17 -32.08 18.06
N TYR A 122 3.97 -31.08 17.19
CA TYR A 122 3.09 -31.22 16.03
C TYR A 122 3.78 -30.80 14.74
N VAL A 123 3.47 -31.52 13.65
CA VAL A 123 3.76 -31.13 12.28
C VAL A 123 2.46 -30.73 11.58
N GLY A 124 2.48 -29.57 10.93
CA GLY A 124 1.39 -29.04 10.13
C GLY A 124 1.36 -29.67 8.74
N LEU A 125 0.23 -30.30 8.41
CA LEU A 125 -0.02 -30.89 7.10
C LEU A 125 -0.88 -29.96 6.25
N SER A 126 -0.50 -29.76 4.99
CA SER A 126 -1.17 -28.83 4.09
C SER A 126 -2.64 -29.22 3.84
N GLY A 127 -2.87 -30.42 3.31
CA GLY A 127 -4.19 -30.91 2.93
C GLY A 127 -4.83 -30.19 1.72
N SER A 128 -4.28 -29.05 1.30
CA SER A 128 -4.84 -28.15 0.27
C SER A 128 -3.85 -27.76 -0.84
N PHE A 129 -2.54 -27.92 -0.65
CA PHE A 129 -1.50 -27.62 -1.65
C PHE A 129 -0.37 -28.65 -1.62
N GLU A 130 0.31 -28.86 -2.76
CA GLU A 130 1.39 -29.84 -2.90
C GLU A 130 2.67 -29.37 -2.19
N CYS A 131 3.17 -30.18 -1.25
CA CYS A 131 4.48 -29.96 -0.62
C CYS A 131 5.49 -31.00 -1.11
N ARG A 132 6.78 -30.66 -1.12
CA ARG A 132 7.88 -31.57 -1.49
C ARG A 132 8.01 -32.75 -0.53
N TRP A 133 7.91 -32.48 0.77
CA TRP A 133 7.97 -33.48 1.82
C TRP A 133 6.58 -33.91 2.25
N SER A 134 6.46 -35.14 2.73
CA SER A 134 5.26 -35.65 3.38
C SER A 134 5.56 -36.30 4.72
N TYR A 135 4.56 -36.34 5.60
CA TYR A 135 4.64 -37.02 6.88
C TYR A 135 3.63 -38.17 6.93
N LYS A 136 4.13 -39.41 6.97
CA LYS A 136 3.31 -40.63 6.96
C LYS A 136 3.88 -41.65 7.93
N ASN A 137 3.01 -42.33 8.68
CA ASN A 137 3.41 -43.39 9.61
C ASN A 137 4.54 -42.97 10.57
N ASN A 138 4.49 -41.73 11.08
CA ASN A 138 5.51 -41.11 11.93
C ASN A 138 6.89 -40.88 11.29
N HIS A 139 7.00 -40.90 9.96
CA HIS A 139 8.23 -40.63 9.23
C HIS A 139 8.09 -39.47 8.25
N PHE A 140 9.15 -38.66 8.15
CA PHE A 140 9.34 -37.70 7.07
C PHE A 140 9.83 -38.42 5.82
N LEU A 141 9.16 -38.17 4.69
CA LEU A 141 9.47 -38.76 3.39
C LEU A 141 9.58 -37.65 2.35
N GLU A 142 10.62 -37.67 1.52
CA GLU A 142 10.78 -36.76 0.40
C GLU A 142 9.89 -37.19 -0.80
N GLU A 143 8.59 -37.28 -0.53
CA GLU A 143 7.57 -37.63 -1.50
C GLU A 143 6.56 -36.51 -1.58
N LYS A 144 6.37 -35.98 -2.79
CA LYS A 144 5.38 -34.94 -3.05
C LYS A 144 3.99 -35.39 -2.60
N SER A 145 3.32 -34.54 -1.83
CA SER A 145 1.96 -34.83 -1.38
C SER A 145 1.16 -33.56 -1.15
N THR A 146 -0.07 -33.55 -1.63
CA THR A 146 -1.09 -32.55 -1.26
C THR A 146 -1.78 -32.93 0.04
N LYS A 147 -2.08 -34.22 0.23
CA LYS A 147 -2.81 -34.70 1.41
C LYS A 147 -1.92 -34.76 2.64
N TYR A 148 -0.73 -35.31 2.54
CA TYR A 148 0.17 -35.48 3.70
C TYR A 148 1.37 -34.54 3.63
N GLY A 149 1.29 -33.48 2.83
CA GLY A 149 2.38 -32.56 2.59
C GLY A 149 2.77 -31.79 3.85
N VAL A 150 4.07 -31.72 4.15
CA VAL A 150 4.60 -30.93 5.27
C VAL A 150 4.60 -29.46 4.85
N ALA A 151 3.72 -28.67 5.45
CA ALA A 151 3.48 -27.30 5.02
C ALA A 151 4.55 -26.30 5.46
N GLY A 152 5.37 -26.66 6.46
CA GLY A 152 6.34 -25.73 7.06
C GLY A 152 5.86 -25.05 8.33
N LEU A 153 4.90 -25.67 9.04
CA LEU A 153 4.48 -25.27 10.38
C LEU A 153 4.78 -26.40 11.35
N PHE A 154 5.42 -26.06 12.47
CA PHE A 154 5.78 -27.00 13.52
C PHE A 154 5.44 -26.39 14.88
N LEU A 155 4.95 -27.21 15.81
CA LEU A 155 4.78 -26.84 17.21
C LEU A 155 5.73 -27.69 18.06
N PHE A 156 6.42 -27.04 18.97
CA PHE A 156 7.35 -27.66 19.90
C PHE A 156 6.95 -27.33 21.34
N GLU A 157 7.10 -28.30 22.25
CA GLU A 157 6.83 -28.09 23.68
C GLU A 157 7.91 -27.24 24.36
N GLY A 158 9.13 -27.34 23.84
CA GLY A 158 10.31 -26.60 24.28
C GLY A 158 11.42 -26.66 23.24
N LYS A 159 12.43 -25.81 23.41
CA LYS A 159 13.53 -25.64 22.45
C LYS A 159 14.56 -26.77 22.47
N GLU A 160 14.48 -27.65 23.45
CA GLU A 160 15.36 -28.81 23.62
C GLU A 160 15.31 -29.73 22.39
N ALA A 161 14.16 -29.80 21.72
CA ALA A 161 13.98 -30.54 20.46
C ALA A 161 14.84 -30.03 19.29
N LEU A 162 15.36 -28.79 19.36
CA LEU A 162 16.05 -28.10 18.28
C LEU A 162 17.51 -27.69 18.61
N GLN A 163 18.12 -28.20 19.67
CA GLN A 163 19.48 -27.78 20.10
C GLN A 163 20.60 -28.11 19.10
N GLU A 164 20.39 -29.08 18.21
CA GLU A 164 21.39 -29.53 17.23
C GLU A 164 21.02 -29.14 15.78
N VAL A 165 20.21 -28.10 15.60
CA VAL A 165 19.89 -27.60 14.27
C VAL A 165 21.17 -26.98 13.66
N PRO A 166 21.58 -27.40 12.45
CA PRO A 166 22.74 -26.83 11.78
C PRO A 166 22.48 -25.39 11.33
N ASP A 167 23.56 -24.67 11.05
CA ASP A 167 23.48 -23.30 10.52
C ASP A 167 23.05 -23.24 9.05
N ASP A 168 23.13 -24.38 8.35
CA ASP A 168 22.77 -24.51 6.93
C ASP A 168 21.93 -25.77 6.66
N GLY A 169 21.14 -25.73 5.59
CA GLY A 169 20.44 -26.89 5.04
C GLY A 169 18.91 -26.84 5.14
N GLU A 170 18.28 -27.95 4.77
CA GLU A 170 16.83 -28.09 4.74
C GLU A 170 16.29 -28.65 6.07
N PHE A 171 15.41 -27.90 6.72
CA PHE A 171 14.92 -28.24 8.06
C PHE A 171 14.22 -29.61 8.15
N VAL A 172 13.44 -29.98 7.13
CA VAL A 172 12.71 -31.26 7.12
C VAL A 172 13.67 -32.43 6.88
N GLU A 173 14.71 -32.24 6.08
CA GLU A 173 15.78 -33.23 5.89
C GLU A 173 16.54 -33.48 7.19
N TRP A 174 16.87 -32.42 7.93
CA TRP A 174 17.47 -32.55 9.26
C TRP A 174 16.53 -33.27 10.25
N LEU A 175 15.25 -32.90 10.29
CA LEU A 175 14.25 -33.56 11.14
C LEU A 175 14.10 -35.06 10.84
N GLN A 176 14.23 -35.47 9.58
CA GLN A 176 14.18 -36.88 9.19
C GLN A 176 15.26 -37.73 9.88
N GLN A 177 16.41 -37.13 10.21
CA GLN A 177 17.54 -37.79 10.86
C GLN A 177 17.43 -37.83 12.39
N LYS A 178 16.41 -37.17 12.97
CA LYS A 178 16.21 -37.08 14.42
C LYS A 178 15.13 -38.05 14.90
N ASP A 179 15.32 -38.60 16.09
CA ASP A 179 14.35 -39.46 16.75
C ASP A 179 13.33 -38.63 17.53
N ILE A 180 12.49 -37.90 16.79
CA ILE A 180 11.47 -36.99 17.34
C ILE A 180 10.09 -37.46 16.89
N SER A 181 9.19 -37.69 17.86
CA SER A 181 7.80 -38.06 17.58
C SER A 181 6.93 -36.82 17.38
N PHE A 182 6.23 -36.75 16.24
CA PHE A 182 5.28 -35.68 15.95
C PHE A 182 3.85 -36.22 15.86
N LYS A 183 2.93 -35.49 16.49
CA LYS A 183 1.50 -35.54 16.18
C LYS A 183 1.23 -34.68 14.92
N THR A 184 0.06 -34.82 14.32
CA THR A 184 -0.29 -34.08 13.10
C THR A 184 -1.40 -33.08 13.34
N VAL A 185 -1.31 -31.92 12.70
CA VAL A 185 -2.40 -30.92 12.65
C VAL A 185 -2.69 -30.57 11.20
N TRP A 186 -3.96 -30.53 10.84
CA TRP A 186 -4.41 -30.20 9.48
C TRP A 186 -4.58 -28.70 9.34
N LEU A 187 -3.82 -28.07 8.46
CA LEU A 187 -3.84 -26.62 8.25
C LEU A 187 -4.97 -26.19 7.32
N LYS A 188 -6.21 -26.49 7.72
CA LYS A 188 -7.41 -26.18 6.92
C LYS A 188 -7.49 -24.68 6.61
N GLY A 189 -7.79 -24.37 5.34
CA GLY A 189 -7.92 -22.99 4.86
C GLY A 189 -6.59 -22.24 4.69
N THR A 190 -5.45 -22.85 4.99
CA THR A 190 -4.13 -22.24 4.78
C THR A 190 -3.79 -22.18 3.29
N ARG A 191 -3.14 -21.09 2.90
CA ARG A 191 -2.62 -20.84 1.55
C ARG A 191 -1.12 -20.60 1.60
N GLU A 192 -0.39 -21.15 0.63
CA GLU A 192 1.03 -20.90 0.41
C GLU A 192 1.20 -19.86 -0.71
N PHE A 193 2.05 -18.85 -0.48
CA PHE A 193 2.37 -17.83 -1.48
C PHE A 193 3.81 -17.99 -1.95
N GLY A 194 4.04 -18.95 -2.84
CA GLY A 194 5.36 -19.32 -3.34
C GLY A 194 5.71 -18.77 -4.73
N THR A 195 4.70 -18.37 -5.50
CA THR A 195 4.82 -18.04 -6.93
C THR A 195 4.01 -16.80 -7.32
N LEU A 196 4.30 -16.23 -8.49
CA LEU A 196 3.52 -15.12 -9.04
C LEU A 196 2.03 -15.48 -9.26
N ALA A 197 1.73 -16.73 -9.57
CA ALA A 197 0.35 -17.20 -9.76
C ALA A 197 -0.44 -17.10 -8.45
N ASP A 198 0.21 -17.35 -7.31
CA ASP A 198 -0.42 -17.27 -6.00
C ASP A 198 -0.73 -15.82 -5.63
N LEU A 199 0.19 -14.89 -5.90
CA LEU A 199 -0.03 -13.45 -5.66
C LEU A 199 -1.20 -12.91 -6.51
N LYS A 200 -1.35 -13.38 -7.75
CA LYS A 200 -2.46 -12.99 -8.64
C LYS A 200 -3.82 -13.50 -8.18
N GLN A 201 -3.87 -14.56 -7.37
CA GLN A 201 -5.12 -15.10 -6.81
C GLN A 201 -5.59 -14.32 -5.57
N SER A 202 -4.82 -13.35 -5.08
CA SER A 202 -5.24 -12.50 -3.96
C SER A 202 -6.50 -11.69 -4.30
N LYS A 203 -7.40 -11.56 -3.32
CA LYS A 203 -8.68 -10.88 -3.47
C LYS A 203 -8.47 -9.36 -3.61
N THR A 204 -9.34 -8.76 -4.42
CA THR A 204 -9.37 -7.34 -4.78
C THR A 204 -9.29 -6.40 -3.57
N ARG A 205 -8.72 -5.22 -3.80
CA ARG A 205 -8.50 -4.13 -2.84
C ARG A 205 -9.81 -3.52 -2.29
N VAL A 206 -10.50 -4.22 -1.39
CA VAL A 206 -11.49 -3.58 -0.52
C VAL A 206 -10.71 -2.91 0.60
N ARG A 207 -10.81 -1.58 0.69
CA ARG A 207 -10.08 -0.79 1.69
C ARG A 207 -10.43 -1.26 3.10
N SER A 208 -9.42 -1.41 3.96
CA SER A 208 -9.54 -2.00 5.31
C SER A 208 -10.42 -1.23 6.33
N PHE A 209 -11.01 -0.10 5.95
CA PHE A 209 -11.80 0.76 6.84
C PHE A 209 -13.31 0.82 6.50
N ASN A 210 -13.73 0.30 5.33
CA ASN A 210 -15.14 0.20 4.95
C ASN A 210 -15.46 -1.21 4.44
N ARG A 211 -16.62 -1.75 4.84
CA ARG A 211 -17.23 -2.91 4.22
C ARG A 211 -18.19 -2.43 3.13
N LEU A 212 -18.06 -2.99 1.94
CA LEU A 212 -18.91 -2.70 0.79
C LEU A 212 -19.75 -3.93 0.46
N SER A 213 -21.07 -3.74 0.43
CA SER A 213 -22.02 -4.74 -0.06
C SER A 213 -22.69 -4.21 -1.32
N ILE A 214 -22.56 -4.93 -2.43
CA ILE A 214 -23.11 -4.53 -3.72
C ILE A 214 -24.36 -5.39 -3.99
N GLU A 215 -25.51 -4.75 -4.03
CA GLU A 215 -26.80 -5.34 -4.41
C GLU A 215 -27.12 -5.03 -5.89
N VAL A 216 -28.27 -5.46 -6.40
CA VAL A 216 -28.64 -5.28 -7.81
C VAL A 216 -28.77 -3.79 -8.17
N ASP A 217 -29.43 -3.00 -7.33
CA ASP A 217 -29.73 -1.58 -7.53
C ASP A 217 -29.05 -0.66 -6.50
N ARG A 218 -28.35 -1.22 -5.51
CA ARG A 218 -27.84 -0.49 -4.35
C ARG A 218 -26.39 -0.85 -4.01
N VAL A 219 -25.72 0.10 -3.39
CA VAL A 219 -24.45 -0.10 -2.70
C VAL A 219 -24.64 0.28 -1.24
N VAL A 220 -24.25 -0.62 -0.34
CA VAL A 220 -24.25 -0.39 1.11
C VAL A 220 -22.81 -0.22 1.57
N LYS A 221 -22.52 0.92 2.20
CA LYS A 221 -21.24 1.26 2.82
C LYS A 221 -21.37 1.22 4.35
N GLU A 222 -20.59 0.36 4.98
CA GLU A 222 -20.53 0.24 6.44
C GLU A 222 -19.11 0.52 6.95
N PRO A 223 -18.91 1.46 7.90
CA PRO A 223 -17.60 1.67 8.50
C PRO A 223 -17.22 0.48 9.39
N VAL A 224 -15.97 0.03 9.35
CA VAL A 224 -15.48 -1.10 10.19
C VAL A 224 -14.58 -0.67 11.35
N ASN A 225 -14.20 0.61 11.41
CA ASN A 225 -13.38 1.17 12.50
C ASN A 225 -13.63 2.69 12.65
N ALA A 226 -13.07 3.29 13.71
CA ALA A 226 -13.22 4.72 14.01
C ALA A 226 -12.77 5.66 12.86
N LYS A 227 -11.76 5.25 12.08
CA LYS A 227 -11.34 6.00 10.89
C LYS A 227 -12.38 5.92 9.77
N GLY A 228 -12.97 4.75 9.56
CA GLY A 228 -14.09 4.54 8.63
C GLY A 228 -15.31 5.37 9.02
N GLU A 229 -15.65 5.42 10.31
CA GLU A 229 -16.76 6.23 10.82
C GLU A 229 -16.55 7.72 10.50
N LEU A 230 -15.37 8.26 10.82
CA LEU A 230 -15.04 9.66 10.52
C LEU A 230 -15.13 9.98 9.01
N LEU A 231 -14.68 9.05 8.16
CA LEU A 231 -14.74 9.23 6.70
C LEU A 231 -16.18 9.17 6.19
N ALA A 232 -16.98 8.22 6.67
CA ALA A 232 -18.39 8.10 6.31
C ALA A 232 -19.17 9.36 6.70
N GLU A 233 -18.91 9.93 7.87
CA GLU A 233 -19.55 11.17 8.29
C GLU A 233 -19.19 12.37 7.41
N ARG A 234 -17.93 12.45 6.94
CA ARG A 234 -17.50 13.49 6.00
C ARG A 234 -18.15 13.32 4.63
N GLU A 235 -18.20 12.08 4.12
CA GLU A 235 -18.86 11.73 2.87
C GLU A 235 -20.35 12.15 2.90
N LEU A 236 -21.07 11.83 3.98
CA LEU A 236 -22.46 12.24 4.17
C LEU A 236 -22.63 13.77 4.24
N ARG A 237 -21.76 14.48 4.98
CA ARG A 237 -21.80 15.95 5.04
C ARG A 237 -21.63 16.56 3.65
N TRP A 238 -20.74 16.00 2.85
CA TRP A 238 -20.51 16.45 1.48
C TRP A 238 -21.75 16.23 0.60
N TYR A 239 -22.33 15.02 0.60
CA TYR A 239 -23.53 14.73 -0.19
C TYR A 239 -24.71 15.63 0.17
N ARG A 240 -24.93 15.91 1.47
CA ARG A 240 -25.96 16.87 1.89
C ARG A 240 -25.67 18.26 1.31
N LYS A 241 -24.42 18.71 1.41
CA LYS A 241 -24.05 20.07 0.99
C LYS A 241 -24.20 20.27 -0.52
N VAL A 242 -23.74 19.33 -1.34
CA VAL A 242 -23.79 19.48 -2.79
C VAL A 242 -25.22 19.40 -3.33
N ARG A 243 -26.11 18.65 -2.63
CA ARG A 243 -27.55 18.61 -2.93
C ARG A 243 -28.23 19.96 -2.70
N GLU A 244 -27.84 20.72 -1.67
CA GLU A 244 -28.35 22.08 -1.44
C GLU A 244 -28.05 23.01 -2.63
N PHE A 245 -26.93 22.78 -3.32
CA PHE A 245 -26.53 23.54 -4.51
C PHE A 245 -27.06 22.94 -5.83
N GLY A 246 -27.86 21.88 -5.78
CA GLY A 246 -28.43 21.25 -6.96
C GLY A 246 -27.40 20.51 -7.85
N PHE A 247 -26.25 20.13 -7.28
CA PHE A 247 -25.25 19.33 -7.97
C PHE A 247 -25.78 17.93 -8.28
N LYS A 248 -25.71 17.50 -9.54
CA LYS A 248 -26.38 16.27 -10.04
C LYS A 248 -25.46 15.09 -10.31
N ASN A 249 -24.14 15.30 -10.42
CA ASN A 249 -23.17 14.24 -10.70
C ASN A 249 -22.82 13.43 -9.44
N ILE A 250 -23.86 13.01 -8.71
CA ILE A 250 -23.77 12.20 -7.48
C ILE A 250 -24.81 11.07 -7.57
N PRO A 251 -24.56 9.92 -6.92
CA PRO A 251 -25.55 8.87 -6.87
C PRO A 251 -26.76 9.28 -6.02
N GLY A 252 -27.92 8.70 -6.31
CA GLY A 252 -29.08 8.78 -5.42
C GLY A 252 -28.75 8.26 -4.02
N ILE A 253 -29.07 9.03 -2.98
CA ILE A 253 -28.86 8.62 -1.58
C ILE A 253 -30.21 8.19 -0.98
N TYR A 254 -30.33 6.90 -0.65
CA TYR A 254 -31.56 6.31 -0.11
C TYR A 254 -31.60 6.32 1.43
N GLN A 255 -30.44 6.12 2.06
CA GLN A 255 -30.30 6.09 3.52
C GLN A 255 -28.89 6.55 3.90
N GLU A 256 -28.76 7.23 5.05
CA GLU A 256 -27.48 7.79 5.49
C GLU A 256 -26.72 6.91 6.48
N LYS A 257 -27.41 6.08 7.28
CA LYS A 257 -26.78 5.20 8.29
C LYS A 257 -27.45 3.81 8.32
N PRO A 258 -26.79 2.73 7.84
CA PRO A 258 -25.60 2.76 6.99
C PRO A 258 -25.85 3.55 5.69
N LEU A 259 -24.80 3.99 5.02
CA LEU A 259 -24.93 4.74 3.77
C LEU A 259 -25.39 3.77 2.67
N ILE A 260 -26.64 3.92 2.23
CA ILE A 260 -27.23 3.18 1.12
C ILE A 260 -27.44 4.13 -0.04
N MET A 261 -26.78 3.84 -1.15
CA MET A 261 -26.75 4.70 -2.34
C MET A 261 -27.07 3.91 -3.60
N GLU A 262 -27.49 4.62 -4.64
CA GLU A 262 -27.72 4.10 -5.97
C GLU A 262 -26.49 3.38 -6.50
N ARG A 263 -26.70 2.18 -7.04
CA ARG A 263 -25.69 1.49 -7.83
C ARG A 263 -25.70 2.02 -9.26
N ILE A 264 -24.72 2.87 -9.56
CA ILE A 264 -24.48 3.33 -10.93
C ILE A 264 -24.08 2.14 -11.81
N GLN A 265 -24.77 1.96 -12.94
CA GLN A 265 -24.44 0.96 -13.95
C GLN A 265 -23.33 1.48 -14.85
N GLY A 266 -22.13 1.57 -14.29
CA GLY A 266 -20.93 2.09 -14.94
C GLY A 266 -19.67 1.57 -14.24
N ASP A 267 -18.51 1.96 -14.76
CA ASP A 267 -17.21 1.58 -14.20
C ASP A 267 -16.29 2.81 -14.14
N ASN A 268 -15.13 2.67 -13.53
CA ASN A 268 -14.13 3.72 -13.46
C ASN A 268 -13.49 3.97 -14.85
N PRO A 269 -13.16 5.22 -15.22
CA PRO A 269 -12.57 5.53 -16.53
C PRO A 269 -11.31 4.73 -16.90
N HIS A 270 -10.53 4.28 -15.92
CA HIS A 270 -9.31 3.48 -16.14
C HIS A 270 -9.57 1.98 -16.34
N HIS A 271 -10.83 1.52 -16.23
CA HIS A 271 -11.25 0.15 -16.51
C HIS A 271 -12.03 0.02 -17.82
N ILE A 272 -12.53 1.12 -18.38
CA ILE A 272 -13.37 1.10 -19.58
C ILE A 272 -12.50 1.27 -20.82
N GLU A 273 -12.71 0.41 -21.81
CA GLU A 273 -12.14 0.61 -23.14
C GLU A 273 -12.95 1.67 -23.90
N LEU A 274 -12.37 2.85 -24.07
CA LEU A 274 -12.98 3.98 -24.78
C LEU A 274 -12.12 4.38 -25.97
N SER A 275 -12.75 4.73 -27.09
CA SER A 275 -12.08 5.39 -28.21
C SER A 275 -11.54 6.76 -27.81
N ALA A 276 -10.58 7.29 -28.58
CA ALA A 276 -10.03 8.64 -28.32
C ALA A 276 -11.10 9.73 -28.26
N SER A 277 -12.16 9.63 -29.08
CA SER A 277 -13.30 10.54 -29.05
C SER A 277 -14.14 10.41 -27.78
N GLU A 278 -14.40 9.18 -27.33
CA GLU A 278 -15.19 8.94 -26.10
C GLU A 278 -14.42 9.37 -24.85
N LYS A 279 -13.10 9.15 -24.82
CA LYS A 279 -12.23 9.68 -23.75
C LYS A 279 -12.34 11.19 -23.63
N ARG A 280 -12.31 11.91 -24.76
CA ARG A 280 -12.52 13.38 -24.78
C ARG A 280 -13.88 13.77 -24.20
N ILE A 281 -14.96 13.10 -24.64
CA ILE A 281 -16.32 13.37 -24.13
C ILE A 281 -16.41 13.13 -22.62
N VAL A 282 -15.85 12.02 -22.12
CA VAL A 282 -15.84 11.72 -20.68
C VAL A 282 -15.05 12.77 -19.92
N LEU A 283 -13.88 13.16 -20.41
CA LEU A 283 -13.05 14.19 -19.78
C LEU A 283 -13.77 15.55 -19.74
N ASP A 284 -14.43 15.94 -20.82
CA ASP A 284 -15.24 17.17 -20.86
C ASP A 284 -16.34 17.15 -19.81
N ARG A 285 -17.07 16.03 -19.69
CA ARG A 285 -18.13 15.89 -18.67
C ARG A 285 -17.60 15.91 -17.23
N ILE A 286 -16.40 15.36 -17.00
CA ILE A 286 -15.73 15.46 -15.69
C ILE A 286 -15.39 16.92 -15.40
N VAL A 287 -14.78 17.63 -16.36
CA VAL A 287 -14.40 19.05 -16.24
C VAL A 287 -15.63 19.91 -15.98
N GLU A 288 -16.69 19.77 -16.78
CA GLU A 288 -17.94 20.51 -16.62
C GLU A 288 -18.58 20.29 -15.24
N ALA A 289 -18.57 19.04 -14.76
CA ALA A 289 -19.08 18.71 -13.42
C ALA A 289 -18.22 19.35 -12.31
N LEU A 290 -16.89 19.36 -12.45
CA LEU A 290 -16.01 20.03 -11.48
C LEU A 290 -16.18 21.55 -11.51
N GLU A 291 -16.28 22.16 -12.69
CA GLU A 291 -16.57 23.60 -12.83
C GLU A 291 -17.90 23.97 -12.17
N GLN A 292 -18.95 23.15 -12.38
CA GLN A 292 -20.23 23.32 -11.71
C GLN A 292 -20.07 23.22 -10.19
N LEU A 293 -19.33 22.24 -9.68
CA LEU A 293 -19.07 22.06 -8.25
C LEU A 293 -18.35 23.29 -7.67
N HIS A 294 -17.25 23.70 -8.30
CA HIS A 294 -16.36 24.79 -7.87
C HIS A 294 -17.00 26.17 -7.97
N SER A 295 -18.01 26.35 -8.82
CA SER A 295 -18.77 27.60 -8.91
C SER A 295 -19.56 27.93 -7.62
N ASN A 296 -19.74 26.94 -6.73
CA ASN A 296 -20.49 27.09 -5.50
C ASN A 296 -19.64 27.61 -4.34
N CYS A 297 -20.08 28.73 -3.76
CA CYS A 297 -19.60 29.30 -2.49
C CYS A 297 -18.10 29.61 -2.45
N HIS A 298 -17.76 30.88 -2.63
CA HIS A 298 -16.39 31.38 -2.50
C HIS A 298 -16.14 31.83 -1.06
N ARG A 299 -15.00 31.42 -0.50
CA ARG A 299 -14.54 31.77 0.85
C ARG A 299 -13.12 32.30 0.81
N GLU A 300 -12.80 33.15 1.78
CA GLU A 300 -11.42 33.53 2.04
C GLU A 300 -10.58 32.28 2.34
N THR A 301 -9.35 32.29 1.86
CA THR A 301 -8.42 31.18 2.03
C THR A 301 -7.95 31.09 3.47
N ASP A 302 -8.17 29.93 4.08
CA ASP A 302 -7.50 29.59 5.33
C ASP A 302 -6.06 29.13 5.04
N GLN A 303 -5.12 30.02 5.29
CA GLN A 303 -3.70 29.79 5.08
C GLN A 303 -3.15 28.63 5.93
N PHE A 304 -3.74 28.34 7.10
CA PHE A 304 -3.34 27.18 7.91
C PHE A 304 -3.74 25.88 7.23
N SER A 305 -4.97 25.80 6.71
CA SER A 305 -5.45 24.65 5.94
C SER A 305 -4.63 24.42 4.67
N LEU A 306 -4.25 25.48 3.97
CA LEU A 306 -3.41 25.39 2.76
C LEU A 306 -2.03 24.83 3.06
N MET A 307 -1.35 25.40 4.06
CA MET A 307 -0.02 24.93 4.47
C MET A 307 -0.08 23.51 5.04
N GLU A 308 -1.13 23.15 5.76
CA GLU A 308 -1.32 21.78 6.23
C GLU A 308 -1.52 20.81 5.07
N ALA A 309 -2.39 21.14 4.12
CA ALA A 309 -2.73 20.25 3.00
C ALA A 309 -1.53 19.99 2.07
N TYR A 310 -0.75 21.02 1.74
CA TYR A 310 0.34 20.93 0.78
C TYR A 310 1.70 20.59 1.40
N TYR A 311 2.01 21.15 2.57
CA TYR A 311 3.31 20.99 3.21
C TYR A 311 3.26 20.09 4.44
N GLY A 312 2.46 20.44 5.45
CA GLY A 312 2.44 19.79 6.77
C GLY A 312 2.16 18.29 6.67
N LYS A 313 1.03 17.93 6.07
CA LYS A 313 0.61 16.54 5.84
C LYS A 313 1.63 15.78 5.00
N THR A 314 2.16 16.38 3.94
CA THR A 314 3.16 15.75 3.06
C THR A 314 4.43 15.42 3.83
N MET A 315 5.02 16.40 4.54
CA MET A 315 6.24 16.20 5.31
C MET A 315 6.03 15.21 6.47
N ASN A 316 4.90 15.26 7.16
CA ASN A 316 4.57 14.31 8.22
C ASN A 316 4.56 12.87 7.71
N ARG A 317 4.04 12.64 6.50
CA ARG A 317 4.01 11.31 5.87
C ARG A 317 5.38 10.85 5.44
N LEU A 318 6.13 11.73 4.79
CA LEU A 318 7.50 11.43 4.37
C LEU A 318 8.40 11.09 5.55
N ASN A 319 8.27 11.82 6.66
CA ASN A 319 9.03 11.54 7.87
C ASN A 319 8.71 10.17 8.49
N GLN A 320 7.46 9.68 8.38
CA GLN A 320 7.10 8.34 8.86
C GLN A 320 7.82 7.23 8.09
N VAL A 321 8.10 7.45 6.80
CA VAL A 321 8.68 6.44 5.91
C VAL A 321 10.15 6.68 5.59
N ARG A 322 10.77 7.74 6.12
CA ARG A 322 12.13 8.15 5.73
C ARG A 322 13.15 7.02 5.87
N HIS A 323 13.13 6.32 7.00
CA HIS A 323 14.06 5.21 7.28
C HIS A 323 13.84 4.00 6.36
N LEU A 324 12.67 3.89 5.73
CA LEU A 324 12.36 2.82 4.78
C LEU A 324 12.98 3.04 3.41
N ILE A 325 13.12 4.30 3.01
CA ILE A 325 13.34 4.68 1.62
C ILE A 325 14.85 4.64 1.33
N PRO A 326 15.30 3.80 0.37
CA PRO A 326 16.70 3.81 -0.04
C PRO A 326 17.12 5.20 -0.53
N TYR A 327 18.34 5.62 -0.14
CA TYR A 327 18.91 6.92 -0.48
C TYR A 327 18.18 8.14 0.12
N ALA A 328 17.27 7.95 1.09
CA ALA A 328 16.60 9.06 1.77
C ALA A 328 17.56 9.97 2.56
N ASP A 329 18.77 9.49 2.88
CA ASP A 329 19.83 10.25 3.53
C ASP A 329 20.90 10.77 2.54
N GLU A 330 20.67 10.62 1.23
CA GLU A 330 21.48 11.25 0.20
C GLU A 330 20.93 12.62 -0.16
N LYS A 331 21.79 13.63 -0.34
CA LYS A 331 21.35 14.99 -0.68
C LYS A 331 20.68 15.05 -2.06
N MET A 332 21.16 14.23 -2.99
CA MET A 332 20.69 14.14 -4.37
C MET A 332 20.50 12.67 -4.72
N ILE A 333 19.50 12.34 -5.55
CA ILE A 333 19.19 10.97 -5.97
C ILE A 333 19.06 10.94 -7.48
N GLU A 334 19.74 10.01 -8.16
CA GLU A 334 19.58 9.82 -9.61
C GLU A 334 18.32 8.98 -9.89
N ILE A 335 17.31 9.59 -10.52
CA ILE A 335 16.00 8.98 -10.79
C ILE A 335 15.71 9.10 -12.29
N ASN A 336 15.53 7.97 -12.98
CA ASN A 336 15.32 7.90 -14.43
C ASN A 336 16.36 8.74 -15.22
N GLY A 337 17.63 8.67 -14.81
CA GLY A 337 18.74 9.41 -15.42
C GLY A 337 18.83 10.90 -15.06
N LYS A 338 17.92 11.44 -14.23
CA LYS A 338 17.94 12.82 -13.75
C LYS A 338 18.40 12.89 -12.29
N LEU A 339 19.38 13.75 -12.00
CA LEU A 339 19.81 14.01 -10.62
C LEU A 339 18.80 14.92 -9.92
N CYS A 340 18.01 14.37 -9.02
CA CYS A 340 16.92 15.06 -8.33
C CYS A 340 17.33 15.47 -6.92
N ARG A 341 16.92 16.67 -6.46
CA ARG A 341 17.18 17.08 -5.08
C ARG A 341 16.31 16.27 -4.11
N ASN A 342 16.89 15.80 -3.01
CA ASN A 342 16.13 15.07 -1.99
C ASN A 342 15.41 16.03 -1.05
N ILE A 343 14.08 15.97 -1.03
CA ILE A 343 13.23 16.87 -0.23
C ILE A 343 13.60 16.94 1.25
N PHE A 344 14.16 15.88 1.84
CA PHE A 344 14.60 15.87 3.24
C PHE A 344 15.73 16.86 3.53
N PHE A 345 16.56 17.20 2.53
CA PHE A 345 17.64 18.17 2.62
C PHE A 345 17.22 19.59 2.20
N PHE A 346 16.13 19.72 1.45
CA PHE A 346 15.66 20.98 0.87
C PHE A 346 14.27 21.39 1.40
N GLN A 347 13.95 21.03 2.64
CA GLN A 347 12.62 21.27 3.23
C GLN A 347 12.22 22.74 3.29
N ARG A 348 13.19 23.64 3.54
CA ARG A 348 12.95 25.09 3.57
C ARG A 348 12.59 25.62 2.18
N ASP A 349 13.28 25.15 1.16
CA ASP A 349 13.03 25.54 -0.23
C ASP A 349 11.68 24.99 -0.70
N PHE A 350 11.35 23.74 -0.35
CA PHE A 350 10.01 23.18 -0.60
C PHE A 350 8.91 23.99 0.10
N LYS A 351 9.08 24.33 1.39
CA LYS A 351 8.11 25.15 2.13
C LYS A 351 7.91 26.52 1.46
N LYS A 352 9.01 27.16 1.06
CA LYS A 352 8.97 28.44 0.35
C LYS A 352 8.27 28.31 -1.00
N LEU A 353 8.60 27.29 -1.79
CA LEU A 353 7.96 27.02 -3.07
C LEU A 353 6.43 26.86 -2.94
N VAL A 354 5.97 26.09 -1.95
CA VAL A 354 4.53 25.96 -1.64
C VAL A 354 3.92 27.30 -1.28
N SER A 355 4.56 28.07 -0.38
CA SER A 355 4.08 29.38 0.03
C SER A 355 3.98 30.35 -1.15
N ASP A 356 5.04 30.49 -1.94
CA ASP A 356 5.14 31.50 -2.99
C ASP A 356 4.18 31.19 -4.17
N ARG A 357 4.00 29.90 -4.49
CA ARG A 357 3.21 29.48 -5.67
C ARG A 357 1.75 29.21 -5.35
N LEU A 358 1.45 28.71 -4.15
CA LEU A 358 0.13 28.20 -3.83
C LEU A 358 -0.67 29.10 -2.88
N SER A 359 -0.09 30.07 -2.16
CA SER A 359 -0.85 30.86 -1.16
C SER A 359 -1.95 31.78 -1.74
N ASN A 360 -1.82 32.22 -3.00
CA ASN A 360 -2.80 33.09 -3.64
C ASN A 360 -3.90 32.27 -4.34
N THR A 361 -4.97 32.00 -3.60
CA THR A 361 -6.17 31.30 -4.10
C THR A 361 -7.38 31.74 -3.27
N SER A 362 -8.55 31.21 -3.61
CA SER A 362 -9.78 31.28 -2.81
C SER A 362 -10.33 29.87 -2.62
N PHE A 363 -11.04 29.63 -1.52
CA PHE A 363 -11.63 28.32 -1.28
C PHE A 363 -13.04 28.25 -1.85
N THR A 364 -13.34 27.14 -2.52
CA THR A 364 -14.68 26.79 -2.99
C THR A 364 -15.04 25.37 -2.57
N LEU A 365 -16.27 24.94 -2.84
CA LEU A 365 -16.67 23.57 -2.59
C LEU A 365 -15.84 22.61 -3.47
N ILE A 366 -15.18 21.62 -2.85
CA ILE A 366 -14.32 20.66 -3.56
C ILE A 366 -14.75 19.22 -3.31
N HIS A 367 -14.38 18.29 -4.19
CA HIS A 367 -14.51 16.85 -3.95
C HIS A 367 -13.41 16.34 -3.01
N GLY A 368 -12.17 16.79 -3.26
CA GLY A 368 -10.96 16.45 -2.51
C GLY A 368 -10.32 15.11 -2.85
N ASP A 369 -10.88 14.34 -3.80
CA ASP A 369 -10.35 13.04 -4.26
C ASP A 369 -11.04 12.55 -5.55
N ASN A 370 -11.21 13.42 -6.54
CA ASN A 370 -11.91 13.15 -7.82
C ASN A 370 -11.01 12.42 -8.85
N THR A 371 -10.19 11.47 -8.40
CA THR A 371 -9.42 10.60 -9.31
C THR A 371 -10.37 9.68 -10.08
N PHE A 372 -9.87 9.00 -11.12
CA PHE A 372 -10.68 8.03 -11.87
C PHE A 372 -11.21 6.89 -11.00
N SER A 373 -10.47 6.45 -9.98
CA SER A 373 -10.95 5.48 -8.98
C SER A 373 -12.22 5.91 -8.22
N ASN A 374 -12.51 7.21 -8.16
CA ASN A 374 -13.66 7.78 -7.48
C ASN A 374 -14.65 8.47 -8.44
N THR A 375 -14.54 8.12 -9.73
CA THR A 375 -15.40 8.61 -10.81
C THR A 375 -15.99 7.40 -11.53
N LEU A 376 -17.31 7.37 -11.74
CA LEU A 376 -17.99 6.32 -12.50
C LEU A 376 -18.55 6.88 -13.81
N VAL A 377 -18.45 6.09 -14.87
CA VAL A 377 -18.94 6.42 -16.21
C VAL A 377 -19.91 5.34 -16.67
N ASP A 378 -21.16 5.73 -16.98
CA ASP A 378 -22.19 4.81 -17.49
C ASP A 378 -22.06 4.59 -19.01
N SER A 379 -22.92 3.74 -19.57
CA SER A 379 -22.94 3.43 -21.01
C SER A 379 -23.28 4.63 -21.91
N ASN A 380 -23.85 5.71 -21.34
CA ASN A 380 -24.14 6.95 -22.04
C ASN A 380 -23.04 7.99 -21.84
N LEU A 381 -21.89 7.58 -21.26
CA LEU A 381 -20.76 8.40 -20.87
C LEU A 381 -21.08 9.42 -19.75
N ASN A 382 -22.16 9.25 -19.01
CA ASN A 382 -22.50 10.17 -17.91
C ASN A 382 -21.55 9.94 -16.74
N VAL A 383 -21.14 11.03 -16.12
CA VAL A 383 -20.14 11.03 -15.04
C VAL A 383 -20.82 11.16 -13.69
N THR A 384 -20.46 10.29 -12.75
CA THR A 384 -20.89 10.35 -11.35
C THR A 384 -19.70 10.28 -10.41
N PHE A 385 -19.61 11.22 -9.46
CA PHE A 385 -18.57 11.22 -8.44
C PHE A 385 -19.01 10.46 -7.18
N ILE A 386 -18.09 9.70 -6.60
CA ILE A 386 -18.29 8.89 -5.40
C ILE A 386 -17.12 9.06 -4.42
N ASP A 387 -17.32 8.66 -3.16
CA ASP A 387 -16.27 8.67 -2.14
C ASP A 387 -15.56 10.03 -1.94
N PRO A 388 -16.30 11.16 -1.87
CA PRO A 388 -15.72 12.47 -1.60
C PRO A 388 -15.03 12.49 -0.25
N ARG A 389 -13.89 13.19 -0.19
CA ARG A 389 -13.23 13.49 1.09
C ARG A 389 -13.88 14.68 1.76
N GLY A 390 -14.25 15.69 0.96
CA GLY A 390 -14.94 16.87 1.44
C GLY A 390 -14.19 17.60 2.56
N TYR A 391 -12.86 17.70 2.47
CA TYR A 391 -12.04 18.53 3.35
C TYR A 391 -10.70 18.89 2.70
N PHE A 392 -10.13 20.02 3.10
CA PHE A 392 -8.82 20.49 2.69
C PHE A 392 -8.09 21.09 3.89
N GLY A 393 -6.98 20.47 4.32
CA GLY A 393 -6.31 20.83 5.57
C GLY A 393 -7.25 20.68 6.77
N TYR A 394 -7.52 21.79 7.47
CA TYR A 394 -8.45 21.87 8.60
C TYR A 394 -9.86 22.31 8.19
N THR A 395 -10.05 22.73 6.93
CA THR A 395 -11.33 23.22 6.42
C THR A 395 -12.18 22.08 5.90
N GLU A 396 -13.39 21.93 6.42
CA GLU A 396 -14.37 20.98 5.88
C GLU A 396 -15.08 21.55 4.66
N LEU A 397 -15.39 20.67 3.70
CA LEU A 397 -16.13 20.88 2.44
C LEU A 397 -15.45 21.81 1.42
N TYR A 398 -14.74 22.82 1.89
CA TYR A 398 -14.14 23.86 1.06
C TYR A 398 -12.62 23.71 0.96
N GLY A 399 -12.06 24.11 -0.17
CA GLY A 399 -10.61 24.08 -0.39
C GLY A 399 -10.23 24.71 -1.73
N ASP A 400 -8.95 24.57 -2.07
CA ASP A 400 -8.38 25.09 -3.31
C ASP A 400 -8.80 24.24 -4.52
N ILE A 401 -9.43 24.85 -5.53
CA ILE A 401 -9.86 24.17 -6.76
C ILE A 401 -8.72 23.46 -7.48
N ARG A 402 -7.50 23.99 -7.37
CA ARG A 402 -6.30 23.42 -8.00
C ARG A 402 -5.98 22.04 -7.43
N TYR A 403 -6.44 21.74 -6.22
CA TYR A 403 -6.33 20.40 -5.64
C TYR A 403 -7.16 19.37 -6.40
N ASP A 404 -8.42 19.67 -6.71
CA ASP A 404 -9.27 18.78 -7.51
C ASP A 404 -8.76 18.66 -8.94
N TRP A 405 -8.28 19.75 -9.54
CA TRP A 405 -7.62 19.69 -10.85
C TRP A 405 -6.38 18.82 -10.85
N ALA A 406 -5.53 18.95 -9.82
CA ALA A 406 -4.34 18.10 -9.68
C ALA A 406 -4.70 16.63 -9.45
N LYS A 407 -5.81 16.33 -8.75
CA LYS A 407 -6.32 14.96 -8.58
C LYS A 407 -6.81 14.36 -9.90
N LEU A 408 -7.49 15.13 -10.73
CA LEU A 408 -7.87 14.68 -12.07
C LEU A 408 -6.64 14.47 -12.97
N TYR A 409 -5.72 15.44 -12.97
CA TYR A 409 -4.45 15.35 -13.69
C TYR A 409 -3.61 14.15 -13.23
N TYR A 410 -3.69 13.80 -11.95
CA TYR A 410 -3.01 12.63 -11.39
C TYR A 410 -3.47 11.32 -12.03
N SER A 411 -4.76 11.21 -12.37
CA SER A 411 -5.30 10.07 -13.12
C SER A 411 -5.00 10.13 -14.61
N VAL A 412 -5.13 11.31 -15.24
CA VAL A 412 -4.95 11.48 -16.69
C VAL A 412 -3.49 11.34 -17.14
N TYR A 413 -2.59 12.10 -16.50
CA TYR A 413 -1.17 12.15 -16.86
C TYR A 413 -0.29 11.32 -15.91
N GLY A 414 -0.62 11.34 -14.62
CA GLY A 414 0.19 10.67 -13.62
C GLY A 414 0.07 9.14 -13.64
N SER A 415 -0.87 8.58 -14.40
CA SER A 415 -1.19 7.14 -14.41
C SER A 415 -1.41 6.59 -12.99
N TYR A 416 -1.94 7.42 -12.08
CA TYR A 416 -2.13 7.09 -10.66
C TYR A 416 -2.85 5.76 -10.46
N ASP A 417 -3.92 5.54 -11.22
CA ASP A 417 -4.75 4.36 -11.05
C ASP A 417 -3.99 3.09 -11.44
N ALA A 418 -3.20 3.12 -12.53
CA ALA A 418 -2.32 2.01 -12.91
C ALA A 418 -1.24 1.76 -11.84
N TYR A 419 -0.59 2.82 -11.37
CA TYR A 419 0.41 2.75 -10.29
C TYR A 419 -0.17 2.16 -9.01
N ASN A 420 -1.33 2.67 -8.60
CA ASN A 420 -2.03 2.21 -7.41
C ASN A 420 -2.27 0.71 -7.55
N HIS A 421 -2.76 0.21 -8.68
CA HIS A 421 -2.95 -1.22 -8.94
C HIS A 421 -1.66 -2.06 -9.09
N GLY A 422 -0.48 -1.50 -8.83
CA GLY A 422 0.80 -2.22 -8.88
C GLY A 422 1.34 -2.42 -10.30
N ARG A 423 0.82 -1.67 -11.29
CA ARG A 423 1.29 -1.72 -12.69
C ARG A 423 2.49 -0.79 -12.88
N PHE A 424 3.58 -1.11 -12.22
CA PHE A 424 4.86 -0.42 -12.37
C PHE A 424 6.02 -1.41 -12.23
N ASP A 425 7.22 -0.97 -12.61
CA ASP A 425 8.48 -1.63 -12.30
C ASP A 425 9.43 -0.64 -11.62
N LEU A 426 10.06 -1.09 -10.54
CA LEU A 426 10.99 -0.29 -9.74
C LEU A 426 12.29 -1.06 -9.60
N ASP A 427 13.38 -0.43 -10.00
CA ASP A 427 14.74 -0.89 -9.76
C ASP A 427 15.51 0.16 -8.96
N MET A 428 16.21 -0.29 -7.93
CA MET A 428 16.99 0.54 -7.02
C MET A 428 18.36 -0.11 -6.87
N ASP A 429 19.25 0.22 -7.78
CA ASP A 429 20.56 -0.41 -7.88
C ASP A 429 21.69 0.62 -7.90
N HIS A 430 22.76 0.35 -7.15
CA HIS A 430 23.99 1.15 -7.11
C HIS A 430 23.81 2.68 -7.03
N GLY A 431 22.83 3.18 -6.26
CA GLY A 431 22.58 4.62 -6.09
C GLY A 431 21.72 5.25 -7.19
N LYS A 432 21.17 4.43 -8.09
CA LYS A 432 20.31 4.83 -9.20
C LYS A 432 18.93 4.21 -9.03
N VAL A 433 17.92 4.99 -9.39
CA VAL A 433 16.53 4.56 -9.37
C VAL A 433 15.99 4.58 -10.80
N THR A 434 15.42 3.46 -11.22
CA THR A 434 14.63 3.37 -12.46
C THR A 434 13.20 3.01 -12.07
N LEU A 435 12.26 3.88 -12.42
CA LEU A 435 10.84 3.70 -12.20
C LEU A 435 10.08 3.85 -13.51
N GLU A 436 9.39 2.80 -13.91
CA GLU A 436 8.49 2.78 -15.06
C GLU A 436 7.07 2.51 -14.59
N VAL A 437 6.13 3.38 -14.96
CA VAL A 437 4.71 3.23 -14.66
C VAL A 437 3.99 2.89 -15.95
N GLN A 438 3.14 1.85 -15.93
CA GLN A 438 2.36 1.50 -17.10
C GLN A 438 1.39 2.62 -17.45
N GLU A 439 1.38 3.02 -18.71
CA GLU A 439 0.44 4.01 -19.23
C GLU A 439 -1.02 3.56 -19.05
N SER A 440 -1.86 4.52 -18.72
CA SER A 440 -3.30 4.39 -18.57
C SER A 440 -4.06 4.56 -19.89
N GLY A 441 -3.39 5.11 -20.91
CA GLY A 441 -3.97 5.46 -22.21
C GLY A 441 -4.73 6.78 -22.19
N TRP A 442 -4.61 7.58 -21.13
CA TRP A 442 -5.23 8.90 -21.01
C TRP A 442 -4.22 10.04 -21.11
N GLU A 443 -2.92 9.71 -21.10
CA GLU A 443 -1.80 10.65 -21.02
C GLU A 443 -1.82 11.67 -22.16
N GLU A 444 -2.21 11.26 -23.39
CA GLU A 444 -2.32 12.14 -24.56
C GLU A 444 -3.35 13.28 -24.39
N LEU A 445 -4.26 13.18 -23.41
CA LEU A 445 -5.24 14.21 -23.10
C LEU A 445 -4.76 15.16 -21.99
N SER A 446 -3.51 15.06 -21.52
CA SER A 446 -2.99 15.91 -20.44
C SER A 446 -3.01 17.39 -20.81
N ASP A 447 -2.54 17.72 -22.01
CA ASP A 447 -2.46 19.12 -22.47
C ASP A 447 -3.87 19.67 -22.70
N TYR A 448 -4.74 18.84 -23.29
CA TYR A 448 -6.16 19.15 -23.43
C TYR A 448 -6.85 19.44 -22.09
N LEU A 449 -6.57 18.65 -21.04
CA LEU A 449 -7.08 18.91 -19.70
C LEU A 449 -6.54 20.23 -19.15
N LEU A 450 -5.23 20.48 -19.28
CA LEU A 450 -4.60 21.68 -18.73
C LEU A 450 -5.14 22.96 -19.39
N GLU A 451 -5.40 22.96 -20.70
CA GLU A 451 -6.04 24.06 -21.43
C GLU A 451 -7.46 24.39 -20.91
N ARG A 452 -8.14 23.41 -20.32
CA ARG A 452 -9.48 23.57 -19.73
C ARG A 452 -9.43 24.03 -18.26
N THR A 453 -8.27 23.95 -17.62
CA THR A 453 -8.08 24.59 -16.30
C THR A 453 -8.03 26.11 -16.45
N SER A 454 -8.35 26.86 -15.39
CA SER A 454 -8.27 28.33 -15.46
C SER A 454 -6.87 28.78 -15.91
N ALA A 455 -6.81 29.60 -16.95
CA ALA A 455 -5.56 30.03 -17.59
C ALA A 455 -4.50 30.48 -16.56
N GLY A 456 -3.29 29.92 -16.67
CA GLY A 456 -2.15 30.25 -15.81
C GLY A 456 -2.06 29.46 -14.50
N GLN A 457 -2.89 28.43 -14.31
CA GLN A 457 -2.81 27.52 -13.16
C GLN A 457 -2.07 26.21 -13.46
N GLU A 458 -1.63 25.96 -14.71
CA GLU A 458 -1.10 24.67 -15.15
C GLU A 458 0.13 24.26 -14.30
N ALA A 459 1.07 25.19 -14.12
CA ALA A 459 2.27 24.95 -13.32
C ALA A 459 1.95 24.71 -11.83
N ASN A 460 0.89 25.31 -11.30
CA ASN A 460 0.47 25.08 -9.91
C ASN A 460 -0.20 23.71 -9.76
N VAL A 461 -1.02 23.30 -10.73
CA VAL A 461 -1.63 21.96 -10.79
C VAL A 461 -0.55 20.88 -10.87
N GLN A 462 0.48 21.07 -11.71
CA GLN A 462 1.62 20.15 -11.83
C GLN A 462 2.47 20.10 -10.55
N LEU A 463 2.68 21.24 -9.88
CA LEU A 463 3.36 21.26 -8.57
C LEU A 463 2.55 20.47 -7.52
N ILE A 464 1.23 20.69 -7.44
CA ILE A 464 0.36 19.95 -6.53
C ILE A 464 0.37 18.46 -6.87
N HIS A 465 0.41 18.09 -8.15
CA HIS A 465 0.56 16.70 -8.58
C HIS A 465 1.85 16.04 -8.06
N ALA A 466 2.99 16.74 -8.09
CA ALA A 466 4.22 16.25 -7.46
C ALA A 466 4.07 16.06 -5.93
N ILE A 467 3.37 16.99 -5.26
CA ILE A 467 3.05 16.89 -3.82
C ILE A 467 2.14 15.69 -3.52
N LEU A 468 1.17 15.40 -4.39
CA LEU A 468 0.27 14.25 -4.24
C LEU A 468 1.03 12.92 -4.27
N TRP A 469 2.03 12.78 -5.16
CA TRP A 469 2.92 11.62 -5.20
C TRP A 469 3.70 11.45 -3.91
N LEU A 470 4.35 12.51 -3.41
CA LEU A 470 5.06 12.47 -2.13
C LEU A 470 4.14 12.12 -0.96
N SER A 471 2.91 12.63 -0.99
CA SER A 471 1.87 12.33 -0.01
C SER A 471 1.30 10.91 -0.10
N LEU A 472 1.48 10.19 -1.22
CA LEU A 472 0.94 8.84 -1.40
C LEU A 472 1.68 7.79 -0.55
N THR A 473 2.95 8.04 -0.24
CA THR A 473 3.89 7.14 0.48
C THR A 473 3.34 6.37 1.67
N THR A 474 2.44 6.96 2.48
CA THR A 474 1.86 6.28 3.67
C THR A 474 0.50 5.63 3.41
N TYR A 475 -0.16 5.97 2.31
CA TYR A 475 -1.47 5.41 1.95
C TYR A 475 -1.38 3.99 1.38
N ILE A 476 -0.23 3.64 0.82
CA ILE A 476 0.10 2.35 0.16
C ILE A 476 1.09 1.54 1.01
N TRP A 477 0.93 1.65 2.34
CA TRP A 477 1.85 1.08 3.32
C TRP A 477 2.08 -0.43 3.11
N GLU A 478 1.08 -1.14 2.58
CA GLU A 478 1.10 -2.58 2.32
C GLU A 478 2.08 -3.01 1.22
N ASN A 479 2.60 -2.08 0.41
CA ASN A 479 3.51 -2.36 -0.70
C ASN A 479 4.74 -1.46 -0.66
N TYR A 480 5.84 -1.99 -0.12
CA TYR A 480 7.12 -1.31 0.01
C TYR A 480 7.63 -0.67 -1.30
N ASP A 481 7.55 -1.37 -2.44
CA ASP A 481 8.02 -0.82 -3.72
C ASP A 481 7.15 0.35 -4.16
N ALA A 482 5.86 0.33 -3.80
CA ALA A 482 4.95 1.41 -4.10
C ALA A 482 5.24 2.63 -3.20
N ILE A 483 5.60 2.43 -1.93
CA ILE A 483 6.07 3.52 -1.05
C ILE A 483 7.29 4.21 -1.67
N CYS A 484 8.31 3.43 -2.03
CA CYS A 484 9.56 3.95 -2.59
C CYS A 484 9.34 4.62 -3.94
N GLY A 485 8.63 3.97 -4.86
CA GLY A 485 8.34 4.53 -6.18
C GLY A 485 7.54 5.83 -6.11
N ALA A 486 6.58 5.96 -5.19
CA ALA A 486 5.82 7.19 -5.02
C ALA A 486 6.70 8.36 -4.54
N PHE A 487 7.65 8.08 -3.64
CA PHE A 487 8.65 9.05 -3.22
C PHE A 487 9.51 9.50 -4.40
N TYR A 488 10.11 8.57 -5.15
CA TYR A 488 10.99 8.91 -6.26
C TYR A 488 10.27 9.63 -7.39
N ARG A 489 9.05 9.20 -7.74
CA ARG A 489 8.22 9.91 -8.73
C ARG A 489 7.89 11.32 -8.29
N GLY A 490 7.57 11.49 -7.01
CA GLY A 490 7.32 12.81 -6.41
C GLY A 490 8.54 13.72 -6.49
N LEU A 491 9.74 13.22 -6.17
CA LEU A 491 10.99 13.98 -6.31
C LEU A 491 11.30 14.33 -7.76
N TYR A 492 11.14 13.37 -8.68
CA TYR A 492 11.38 13.57 -10.10
C TYR A 492 10.54 14.72 -10.65
N LEU A 493 9.23 14.70 -10.36
CA LEU A 493 8.29 15.75 -10.78
C LEU A 493 8.57 17.09 -10.06
N LEU A 494 8.89 17.06 -8.76
CA LEU A 494 9.17 18.27 -7.99
C LEU A 494 10.44 18.98 -8.48
N ASN A 495 11.41 18.24 -9.00
CA ASN A 495 12.68 18.80 -9.43
C ASN A 495 12.54 19.84 -10.56
N GLU A 496 11.51 19.72 -11.41
CA GLU A 496 11.20 20.72 -12.45
C GLU A 496 10.92 22.12 -11.88
N PHE A 497 10.47 22.21 -10.63
CA PHE A 497 10.09 23.49 -10.00
C PHE A 497 11.22 24.15 -9.22
N TRP A 498 12.25 23.39 -8.85
CA TRP A 498 13.40 23.95 -8.14
C TRP A 498 14.36 24.67 -9.07
N ASP A 499 14.51 24.21 -10.31
CA ASP A 499 15.41 24.82 -11.28
C ASP A 499 14.92 26.22 -11.70
N ILE A 500 13.60 26.41 -11.80
CA ILE A 500 12.94 27.70 -12.08
C ILE A 500 13.15 28.76 -10.98
N SER A 501 13.38 28.33 -9.72
CA SER A 501 13.61 29.27 -8.61
C SER A 501 15.02 29.88 -8.59
N THR A 502 15.96 29.25 -9.31
CA THR A 502 17.33 29.75 -9.45
C THR A 502 17.41 30.87 -10.49
N ASP A 503 16.62 30.78 -11.57
CA ASP A 503 16.59 31.78 -12.64
C ASP A 503 15.97 33.12 -12.21
N LEU A 504 15.04 33.11 -11.24
CA LEU A 504 14.51 34.34 -10.65
C LEU A 504 15.53 35.07 -9.76
N LYS A 505 16.58 34.39 -9.27
CA LYS A 505 17.68 35.05 -8.54
C LYS A 505 18.69 35.69 -9.48
N THR A 506 19.02 35.06 -10.61
CA THR A 506 19.92 35.64 -11.63
C THR A 506 19.31 36.88 -12.29
N LEU A 507 17.99 36.90 -12.55
CA LEU A 507 17.31 38.09 -13.10
C LEU A 507 17.24 39.30 -12.14
N HIS A 508 17.30 39.08 -10.82
CA HIS A 508 17.35 40.17 -9.83
C HIS A 508 18.78 40.66 -9.54
N GLU A 509 19.81 39.84 -9.75
CA GLU A 509 21.20 40.25 -9.60
C GLU A 509 21.76 40.98 -10.84
N GLU A 510 21.12 40.85 -12.00
CA GLU A 510 21.48 41.61 -13.22
C GLU A 510 20.78 42.98 -13.36
N THR A 511 19.89 43.34 -12.43
CA THR A 511 19.13 44.61 -12.48
C THR A 511 19.35 45.53 -11.26
N ILE A 512 20.53 45.46 -10.63
CA ILE A 512 20.96 46.41 -9.58
C ILE A 512 22.27 47.09 -9.97
#